data_AF-A0AAV0IQ56-F1
#
_entry.id   AF-A0AAV0IQ56-F1
#
_cell.length_a   1.000
_cell.length_b   1.000
_cell.length_c   1.000
_cell.angle_alpha   90.00
_cell.angle_beta   90.00
_cell.angle_gamma   90.00
#
_symmetry.space_group_name_H-M   'P 1'
#
loop_
_entity.id
_entity.type
_entity.pdbx_description
1 polymer ?
#
loop_
_entity_poly.entity_id
_entity_poly.type
_entity_poly.pdbx_seq_one_letter_code
_entity_poly.pdbx_strand_id
1 'polypeptide(L)'
;MAIPLLRTPIHQSNPLRRRCLLPNPNACTATGYSTPKKKNKQLLVPVAASSSDLNSLRTDAGRRTCDVGNNTSISSLEPILAIGDPPTFVSAPGRRIVAVGDLHGDLDQTRCALQIAGVLSSDCSRDSWIGGETVLVQLGDVLDRGQDEIAILSLLRSLDVQARAQGGAVFQINGNHETMNVEGDFRYVDSGAYDECLDFLAYLDDGFKDDWDEGFIGWVGASEKRRQEQKASAGSHWGQWNLLKRQKGVVARSILLRPGGPLACELAKHGVLLKINDWVFCHGGLLPHHVAYGVERMNREVSQWMRGVSYDEDDPSIPSMPFVATRGYDSVVWNRLYSRDPSAVDGYQMSQVSAQSTQLHHFLYIN
;
A
#
# COMPACT_ATOMS: atom_id res chain seq x y z
N MET A 1 0.21 49.98 -29.25
CA MET A 1 1.64 50.29 -29.35
C MET A 1 2.40 48.98 -29.39
N ALA A 2 2.85 48.60 -30.59
CA ALA A 2 3.54 47.35 -30.86
C ALA A 2 5.06 47.58 -30.81
N ILE A 3 5.77 46.70 -30.10
CA ILE A 3 7.23 46.73 -29.97
C ILE A 3 7.82 45.85 -31.09
N PRO A 4 8.76 46.33 -31.92
CA PRO A 4 9.25 45.56 -33.07
C PRO A 4 10.38 44.61 -32.69
N LEU A 5 10.29 43.40 -33.24
CA LEU A 5 11.31 42.35 -33.28
C LEU A 5 12.45 42.75 -34.24
N LEU A 6 13.69 42.75 -33.76
CA LEU A 6 14.89 42.84 -34.59
C LEU A 6 15.54 41.44 -34.72
N ARG A 7 15.59 40.95 -35.96
CA ARG A 7 16.40 39.81 -36.41
C ARG A 7 17.76 40.32 -36.92
N THR A 8 18.84 39.58 -36.69
CA THR A 8 19.99 39.27 -37.58
C THR A 8 21.05 38.47 -36.77
N PRO A 9 22.08 37.84 -37.37
CA PRO A 9 22.01 36.60 -38.14
C PRO A 9 22.91 35.47 -37.57
N ILE A 10 22.72 34.27 -38.13
CA ILE A 10 23.40 33.00 -37.82
C ILE A 10 24.86 33.03 -38.29
N HIS A 11 25.79 32.61 -37.42
CA HIS A 11 27.15 32.22 -37.80
C HIS A 11 27.44 30.80 -37.29
N GLN A 12 27.75 29.91 -38.24
CA GLN A 12 28.19 28.53 -38.00
C GLN A 12 29.65 28.51 -37.52
N SER A 13 29.93 27.72 -36.48
CA SER A 13 31.29 27.25 -36.18
C SER A 13 31.27 25.83 -35.59
N ASN A 14 32.03 24.95 -36.23
CA ASN A 14 32.20 23.51 -35.99
C ASN A 14 32.54 23.11 -34.55
N PRO A 15 32.04 21.95 -34.05
CA PRO A 15 32.42 21.42 -32.75
C PRO A 15 33.72 20.59 -32.81
N LEU A 16 34.69 20.96 -31.97
CA LEU A 16 35.91 20.18 -31.70
C LEU A 16 35.58 18.94 -30.86
N ARG A 17 35.91 17.77 -31.40
CA ARG A 17 35.90 16.47 -30.71
C ARG A 17 36.86 16.49 -29.50
N ARG A 18 36.33 16.28 -28.29
CA ARG A 18 37.10 15.75 -27.15
C ARG A 18 36.63 14.34 -26.85
N ARG A 19 37.53 13.37 -27.06
CA ARG A 19 37.41 11.97 -26.65
C ARG A 19 37.53 11.91 -25.12
N CYS A 20 36.46 11.50 -24.44
CA CYS A 20 36.56 10.93 -23.09
C CYS A 20 36.57 9.41 -23.23
N LEU A 21 37.63 8.79 -22.72
CA LEU A 21 37.80 7.35 -22.62
C LEU A 21 36.94 6.85 -21.44
N LEU A 22 35.95 6.01 -21.73
CA LEU A 22 35.22 5.23 -20.72
C LEU A 22 35.92 3.88 -20.53
N PRO A 23 36.06 3.36 -19.29
CA PRO A 23 36.57 2.02 -19.07
C PRO A 23 35.52 0.95 -19.41
N ASN A 24 36.06 -0.14 -19.97
CA ASN A 24 35.42 -1.33 -20.51
C ASN A 24 34.71 -2.17 -19.40
N PRO A 25 33.40 -2.44 -19.46
CA PRO A 25 32.73 -3.34 -18.53
C PRO A 25 32.71 -4.75 -19.12
N ASN A 26 33.86 -5.41 -19.15
CA ASN A 26 33.93 -6.84 -19.44
C ASN A 26 35.02 -7.46 -18.57
N ALA A 27 34.68 -7.69 -17.30
CA ALA A 27 35.39 -8.61 -16.44
C ALA A 27 34.43 -9.12 -15.36
N CYS A 28 34.23 -10.44 -15.38
CA CYS A 28 33.95 -11.35 -14.26
C CYS A 28 32.70 -12.25 -14.42
N THR A 29 32.98 -13.40 -15.04
CA THR A 29 32.67 -14.76 -14.54
C THR A 29 31.22 -15.10 -14.18
N ALA A 30 30.63 -15.88 -15.09
CA ALA A 30 29.50 -16.75 -14.85
C ALA A 30 29.71 -17.67 -13.63
N THR A 31 28.74 -17.66 -12.71
CA THR A 31 28.41 -18.81 -11.87
C THR A 31 26.91 -19.05 -11.98
N GLY A 32 26.56 -20.25 -12.44
CA GLY A 32 25.19 -20.63 -12.72
C GLY A 32 24.37 -20.82 -11.45
N TYR A 33 23.13 -20.33 -11.48
CA TYR A 33 22.09 -20.72 -10.55
C TYR A 33 20.88 -21.19 -11.34
N SER A 34 20.51 -22.46 -11.12
CA SER A 34 19.30 -23.07 -11.66
C SER A 34 18.07 -22.51 -10.95
N THR A 35 17.03 -22.23 -11.73
CA THR A 35 15.73 -21.79 -11.24
C THR A 35 14.91 -22.98 -10.76
N PRO A 36 14.32 -22.97 -9.54
CA PRO A 36 13.30 -23.93 -9.17
C PRO A 36 11.92 -23.41 -9.61
N LYS A 37 11.22 -24.23 -10.41
CA LYS A 37 9.80 -24.05 -10.79
C LYS A 37 8.93 -23.85 -9.53
N LYS A 38 8.30 -22.68 -9.36
CA LYS A 38 7.29 -22.45 -8.32
C LYS A 38 5.93 -23.01 -8.77
N LYS A 39 5.42 -23.99 -8.02
CA LYS A 39 4.02 -24.44 -8.05
C LYS A 39 3.16 -23.42 -7.31
N ASN A 40 2.02 -23.05 -7.89
CA ASN A 40 0.95 -22.29 -7.21
C ASN A 40 0.59 -22.97 -5.88
N LYS A 41 0.78 -22.26 -4.76
CA LYS A 41 0.27 -22.66 -3.46
C LYS A 41 -0.87 -21.71 -3.09
N GLN A 42 -2.08 -22.27 -2.94
CA GLN A 42 -3.16 -21.63 -2.19
C GLN A 42 -2.65 -21.38 -0.77
N LEU A 43 -2.71 -20.12 -0.33
CA LEU A 43 -2.36 -19.75 1.04
C LEU A 43 -3.57 -20.05 1.93
N LEU A 44 -3.67 -21.29 2.41
CA LEU A 44 -4.53 -21.64 3.53
C LEU A 44 -3.85 -21.18 4.82
N VAL A 45 -4.52 -20.34 5.61
CA VAL A 45 -4.05 -19.89 6.92
C VAL A 45 -4.33 -21.00 7.94
N PRO A 46 -3.32 -21.64 8.56
CA PRO A 46 -3.57 -22.60 9.63
C PRO A 46 -3.71 -21.86 10.97
N VAL A 47 -4.79 -22.16 11.69
CA VAL A 47 -4.96 -21.80 13.10
C VAL A 47 -4.15 -22.77 13.94
N ALA A 48 -3.12 -22.27 14.64
CA ALA A 48 -2.37 -23.07 15.61
C ALA A 48 -3.11 -23.04 16.96
N ALA A 49 -3.73 -24.15 17.34
CA ALA A 49 -4.16 -24.39 18.72
C ALA A 49 -3.01 -25.08 19.47
N SER A 50 -2.52 -24.45 20.54
CA SER A 50 -1.55 -25.04 21.46
C SER A 50 -2.27 -25.88 22.51
N SER A 51 -1.79 -27.10 22.77
CA SER A 51 -1.91 -27.71 24.09
C SER A 51 -0.79 -28.75 24.28
N SER A 52 0.07 -28.51 25.26
CA SER A 52 1.03 -29.48 25.77
C SER A 52 0.42 -30.30 26.93
N ASP A 53 0.92 -31.54 27.04
CA ASP A 53 1.04 -32.39 28.23
C ASP A 53 -0.19 -33.18 28.74
N LEU A 54 -0.22 -34.51 28.50
CA LEU A 54 0.29 -35.54 29.44
C LEU A 54 -0.07 -37.00 29.03
N ASN A 55 0.87 -37.91 29.31
CA ASN A 55 0.86 -39.36 29.11
C ASN A 55 -0.21 -40.13 29.93
N SER A 56 -0.65 -41.30 29.41
CA SER A 56 -0.60 -42.63 30.08
C SER A 56 -1.81 -43.56 29.83
N LEU A 57 -1.57 -44.61 29.03
CA LEU A 57 -1.96 -46.03 29.15
C LEU A 57 -3.33 -46.50 29.74
N ARG A 58 -3.98 -47.32 28.89
CA ARG A 58 -4.63 -48.65 29.13
C ARG A 58 -6.14 -48.78 29.50
N THR A 59 -6.84 -49.42 28.55
CA THR A 59 -7.79 -50.56 28.62
C THR A 59 -9.11 -50.47 29.41
N ASP A 60 -10.22 -50.56 28.66
CA ASP A 60 -11.24 -51.64 28.65
C ASP A 60 -12.71 -51.19 28.74
N ALA A 61 -13.56 -52.03 28.17
CA ALA A 61 -14.93 -51.84 27.67
C ALA A 61 -16.04 -51.44 28.67
N GLY A 62 -17.14 -50.91 28.11
CA GLY A 62 -18.49 -51.19 28.64
C GLY A 62 -19.45 -50.01 28.88
N ARG A 63 -20.14 -49.57 27.81
CA ARG A 63 -21.58 -49.20 27.73
C ARG A 63 -22.22 -48.44 28.92
N ARG A 64 -22.66 -47.19 28.67
CA ARG A 64 -24.05 -46.75 28.82
C ARG A 64 -24.26 -45.32 28.27
N THR A 65 -25.30 -45.21 27.46
CA THR A 65 -25.79 -44.02 26.77
C THR A 65 -26.61 -43.13 27.69
N CYS A 66 -26.30 -41.85 27.71
CA CYS A 66 -27.24 -40.77 28.05
C CYS A 66 -26.87 -39.55 27.21
N ASP A 67 -27.63 -39.36 26.13
CA ASP A 67 -27.61 -38.18 25.27
C ASP A 67 -28.06 -36.96 26.08
N VAL A 68 -27.14 -36.04 26.33
CA VAL A 68 -27.45 -34.63 26.62
C VAL A 68 -26.74 -33.84 25.54
N GLY A 69 -27.44 -33.67 24.42
CA GLY A 69 -27.00 -32.83 23.31
C GLY A 69 -27.03 -31.36 23.72
N ASN A 70 -25.98 -30.89 24.40
CA ASN A 70 -25.62 -29.48 24.45
C ASN A 70 -24.39 -29.28 23.55
N ASN A 71 -24.62 -29.36 22.24
CA ASN A 71 -23.69 -28.80 21.27
C ASN A 71 -23.99 -27.30 21.16
N THR A 72 -23.55 -26.51 22.13
CA THR A 72 -23.22 -25.10 21.86
C THR A 72 -21.99 -25.12 20.98
N SER A 73 -22.19 -25.31 19.67
CA SER A 73 -21.19 -24.95 18.69
C SER A 73 -20.98 -23.45 18.83
N ILE A 74 -19.89 -23.05 19.48
CA ILE A 74 -19.31 -21.73 19.26
C ILE A 74 -19.03 -21.71 17.76
N SER A 75 -19.92 -21.09 16.99
CA SER A 75 -19.79 -21.04 15.54
C SER A 75 -18.65 -20.08 15.23
N SER A 76 -17.43 -20.60 15.17
CA SER A 76 -16.30 -19.86 14.61
C SER A 76 -16.70 -19.41 13.21
N LEU A 77 -16.59 -18.11 12.92
CA LEU A 77 -16.87 -17.58 11.59
C LEU A 77 -16.02 -18.32 10.55
N GLU A 78 -16.55 -18.52 9.34
CA GLU A 78 -15.78 -19.07 8.23
C GLU A 78 -14.50 -18.23 8.00
N PRO A 79 -13.38 -18.82 7.57
CA PRO A 79 -12.12 -18.09 7.42
C PRO A 79 -12.22 -16.99 6.35
N ILE A 80 -11.42 -15.93 6.53
CA ILE A 80 -11.24 -14.91 5.47
C ILE A 80 -10.49 -15.55 4.31
N LEU A 81 -11.08 -15.53 3.11
CA LEU A 81 -10.46 -16.01 1.89
C LEU A 81 -10.16 -14.85 0.96
N ALA A 82 -8.89 -14.65 0.61
CA ALA A 82 -8.45 -13.65 -0.35
C ALA A 82 -7.98 -14.31 -1.66
N ILE A 83 -8.46 -13.82 -2.79
CA ILE A 83 -8.17 -14.32 -4.15
C ILE A 83 -7.57 -13.17 -4.97
N GLY A 84 -6.50 -13.47 -5.70
CA GLY A 84 -5.72 -12.53 -6.50
C GLY A 84 -4.36 -12.20 -5.88
N ASP A 85 -3.43 -11.73 -6.71
CA ASP A 85 -2.14 -11.16 -6.30
C ASP A 85 -1.91 -9.87 -7.10
N PRO A 86 -2.20 -8.68 -6.52
CA PRO A 86 -2.65 -8.47 -5.13
C PRO A 86 -4.10 -8.91 -4.89
N PRO A 87 -4.53 -9.10 -3.62
CA PRO A 87 -5.91 -9.47 -3.28
C PRO A 87 -6.94 -8.58 -3.98
N THR A 88 -7.84 -9.20 -4.73
CA THR A 88 -8.89 -8.51 -5.50
C THR A 88 -10.28 -8.91 -5.03
N PHE A 89 -10.49 -10.19 -4.73
CA PHE A 89 -11.75 -10.71 -4.20
C PHE A 89 -11.53 -11.31 -2.82
N VAL A 90 -12.29 -10.84 -1.83
CA VAL A 90 -12.21 -11.29 -0.45
C VAL A 90 -13.58 -11.76 0.01
N SER A 91 -13.64 -12.97 0.56
CA SER A 91 -14.79 -13.47 1.33
C SER A 91 -14.50 -13.29 2.81
N ALA A 92 -15.37 -12.56 3.51
CA ALA A 92 -15.29 -12.28 4.93
C ALA A 92 -16.71 -12.34 5.55
N PRO A 93 -17.37 -13.51 5.51
CA PRO A 93 -18.76 -13.64 5.93
C PRO A 93 -18.90 -13.40 7.44
N GLY A 94 -19.99 -12.72 7.82
CA GLY A 94 -20.32 -12.44 9.23
C GLY A 94 -19.40 -11.44 9.94
N ARG A 95 -18.36 -10.92 9.27
CA ARG A 95 -17.42 -9.96 9.86
C ARG A 95 -17.92 -8.53 9.73
N ARG A 96 -17.65 -7.74 10.76
CA ARG A 96 -17.76 -6.28 10.71
C ARG A 96 -16.69 -5.75 9.74
N ILE A 97 -17.10 -4.93 8.78
CA ILE A 97 -16.20 -4.24 7.85
C ILE A 97 -16.17 -2.77 8.24
N VAL A 98 -14.97 -2.22 8.42
CA VAL A 98 -14.71 -0.80 8.68
C VAL A 98 -13.85 -0.27 7.55
N ALA A 99 -14.21 0.86 6.97
CA ALA A 99 -13.39 1.56 5.98
C ALA A 99 -12.87 2.88 6.57
N VAL A 100 -11.62 3.23 6.28
CA VAL A 100 -11.00 4.51 6.62
C VAL A 100 -10.40 5.13 5.37
N GLY A 101 -10.72 6.40 5.14
CA GLY A 101 -10.27 7.18 4.00
C GLY A 101 -8.85 7.72 4.17
N ASP A 102 -8.59 8.81 3.45
CA ASP A 102 -7.32 9.49 3.29
C ASP A 102 -6.67 9.82 4.64
N LEU A 103 -5.44 9.32 4.86
CA LEU A 103 -4.69 9.49 6.11
C LEU A 103 -3.58 10.54 6.00
N HIS A 104 -3.01 10.71 4.80
CA HIS A 104 -2.18 11.85 4.44
C HIS A 104 -1.06 12.20 5.45
N GLY A 105 -0.27 11.20 5.84
CA GLY A 105 0.93 11.39 6.64
C GLY A 105 0.71 11.97 8.05
N ASP A 106 -0.52 11.96 8.58
CA ASP A 106 -0.83 12.37 9.97
C ASP A 106 -1.06 11.15 10.86
N LEU A 107 0.01 10.69 11.51
CA LEU A 107 -0.03 9.48 12.35
C LEU A 107 -0.92 9.68 13.59
N ASP A 108 -0.93 10.88 14.16
CA ASP A 108 -1.69 11.17 15.38
C ASP A 108 -3.21 11.13 15.06
N GLN A 109 -3.65 11.74 13.95
CA GLN A 109 -5.05 11.64 13.50
C GLN A 109 -5.41 10.24 13.02
N THR A 110 -4.48 9.52 12.38
CA THR A 110 -4.66 8.11 12.02
C THR A 110 -5.02 7.27 13.24
N ARG A 111 -4.25 7.41 14.34
CA ARG A 111 -4.55 6.69 15.58
C ARG A 111 -5.90 7.07 16.17
N CYS A 112 -6.24 8.36 16.18
CA CYS A 112 -7.56 8.80 16.63
C CYS A 112 -8.69 8.16 15.81
N ALA A 113 -8.57 8.12 14.49
CA ALA A 113 -9.57 7.49 13.61
C ALA A 113 -9.71 5.98 13.89
N LEU A 114 -8.59 5.27 14.05
CA LEU A 114 -8.59 3.83 14.35
C LEU A 114 -9.13 3.50 15.76
N GLN A 115 -8.91 4.39 16.73
CA GLN A 115 -9.49 4.30 18.07
C GLN A 115 -11.00 4.53 18.05
N ILE A 116 -11.48 5.56 17.34
CA ILE A 116 -12.92 5.82 17.15
C ILE A 116 -13.60 4.64 16.45
N ALA A 117 -12.92 4.03 15.48
CA ALA A 117 -13.39 2.82 14.80
C ALA A 117 -13.41 1.57 15.72
N GLY A 118 -12.78 1.62 16.89
CA GLY A 118 -12.70 0.52 17.83
C GLY A 118 -11.81 -0.63 17.35
N VAL A 119 -10.81 -0.33 16.51
CA VAL A 119 -9.84 -1.33 16.02
C VAL A 119 -8.45 -1.17 16.63
N LEU A 120 -8.14 0.02 17.16
CA LEU A 120 -6.91 0.34 17.88
C LEU A 120 -7.19 0.66 19.35
N SER A 121 -6.34 0.16 20.25
CA SER A 121 -6.43 0.42 21.69
C SER A 121 -6.27 1.92 22.00
N SER A 122 -7.02 2.39 23.01
CA SER A 122 -6.82 3.72 23.61
C SER A 122 -5.69 3.73 24.64
N ASP A 123 -5.11 2.58 24.96
CA ASP A 123 -3.91 2.50 25.80
C ASP A 123 -2.70 3.05 25.03
N CYS A 124 -2.19 4.19 25.49
CA CYS A 124 -1.04 4.88 24.88
C CYS A 124 0.29 4.13 25.04
N SER A 125 0.32 2.96 25.69
CA SER A 125 1.55 2.18 25.87
C SER A 125 2.06 1.53 24.57
N ARG A 126 1.17 1.18 23.64
CA ARG A 126 1.50 0.54 22.35
C ARG A 126 0.32 0.50 21.38
N ASP A 127 0.62 0.57 20.09
CA ASP A 127 -0.35 0.35 19.01
C ASP A 127 -0.82 -1.11 18.96
N SER A 128 -1.94 -1.40 19.62
CA SER A 128 -2.48 -2.76 19.76
C SER A 128 -3.84 -2.92 19.10
N TRP A 129 -4.00 -3.98 18.29
CA TRP A 129 -5.27 -4.35 17.68
C TRP A 129 -6.27 -4.86 18.73
N ILE A 130 -7.43 -4.22 18.78
CA ILE A 130 -8.57 -4.61 19.63
C ILE A 130 -9.84 -4.88 18.81
N GLY A 131 -9.73 -4.90 17.49
CA GLY A 131 -10.86 -5.09 16.58
C GLY A 131 -11.39 -6.54 16.50
N GLY A 132 -10.75 -7.51 17.17
CA GLY A 132 -11.10 -8.92 17.09
C GLY A 132 -11.13 -9.42 15.63
N GLU A 133 -12.27 -9.97 15.22
CA GLU A 133 -12.52 -10.50 13.86
C GLU A 133 -12.88 -9.41 12.81
N THR A 134 -12.78 -8.12 13.16
CA THR A 134 -13.09 -7.01 12.24
C THR A 134 -12.16 -7.01 11.02
N VAL A 135 -12.70 -6.63 9.87
CA VAL A 135 -11.94 -6.34 8.65
C VAL A 135 -11.84 -4.82 8.50
N LEU A 136 -10.62 -4.29 8.56
CA LEU A 136 -10.32 -2.89 8.26
C LEU A 136 -9.92 -2.75 6.80
N VAL A 137 -10.43 -1.73 6.11
CA VAL A 137 -10.07 -1.36 4.74
C VAL A 137 -9.58 0.09 4.72
N GLN A 138 -8.30 0.30 4.44
CA GLN A 138 -7.74 1.62 4.19
C GLN A 138 -7.89 1.94 2.69
N LEU A 139 -8.47 3.10 2.36
CA LEU A 139 -8.95 3.44 1.01
C LEU A 139 -7.93 4.19 0.12
N GLY A 140 -6.63 4.05 0.37
CA GLY A 140 -5.57 4.77 -0.34
C GLY A 140 -5.33 6.17 0.19
N ASP A 141 -4.37 6.88 -0.38
CA ASP A 141 -3.93 8.21 0.05
C ASP A 141 -3.43 8.24 1.51
N VAL A 142 -2.49 7.33 1.81
CA VAL A 142 -1.67 7.38 3.02
C VAL A 142 -0.53 8.38 2.86
N LEU A 143 0.06 8.43 1.67
CA LEU A 143 1.19 9.30 1.36
C LEU A 143 0.76 10.77 1.15
N ASP A 144 1.76 11.65 1.18
CA ASP A 144 1.74 13.09 0.98
C ASP A 144 1.01 13.90 2.08
N ARG A 145 1.15 15.23 2.02
CA ARG A 145 0.57 16.26 2.91
C ARG A 145 1.11 16.27 4.36
N GLY A 146 1.43 15.11 4.92
CA GLY A 146 1.99 14.94 6.25
C GLY A 146 3.43 14.40 6.21
N GLN A 147 3.98 14.13 7.40
CA GLN A 147 5.40 13.78 7.58
C GLN A 147 5.62 12.36 8.13
N ASP A 148 4.56 11.69 8.59
CA ASP A 148 4.62 10.38 9.24
C ASP A 148 4.07 9.28 8.32
N GLU A 149 4.40 9.35 7.03
CA GLU A 149 3.85 8.51 5.95
C GLU A 149 4.26 7.04 6.11
N ILE A 150 5.56 6.79 6.26
CA ILE A 150 6.11 5.44 6.41
C ILE A 150 5.69 4.86 7.75
N ALA A 151 5.60 5.69 8.81
CA ALA A 151 5.10 5.29 10.11
C ALA A 151 3.64 4.81 10.05
N ILE A 152 2.77 5.44 9.26
CA ILE A 152 1.40 4.96 9.05
C ILE A 152 1.38 3.63 8.29
N LEU A 153 2.14 3.50 7.20
CA LEU A 153 2.21 2.23 6.46
C LEU A 153 2.75 1.09 7.34
N SER A 154 3.75 1.38 8.17
CA SER A 154 4.29 0.48 9.19
C SER A 154 3.25 0.07 10.23
N LEU A 155 2.48 1.04 10.76
CA LEU A 155 1.38 0.82 11.69
C LEU A 155 0.33 -0.12 11.09
N LEU A 156 -0.14 0.15 9.87
CA LEU A 156 -1.14 -0.67 9.19
C LEU A 156 -0.64 -2.09 8.95
N ARG A 157 0.64 -2.26 8.60
CA ARG A 157 1.28 -3.58 8.47
C ARG A 157 1.33 -4.33 9.80
N SER A 158 1.71 -3.65 10.88
CA SER A 158 1.70 -4.22 12.24
C SER A 158 0.30 -4.66 12.67
N LEU A 159 -0.71 -3.81 12.41
CA LEU A 159 -2.10 -4.12 12.74
C LEU A 159 -2.65 -5.27 11.89
N ASP A 160 -2.26 -5.43 10.63
CA ASP A 160 -2.65 -6.60 9.82
C ASP A 160 -2.16 -7.91 10.46
N VAL A 161 -0.91 -7.94 10.92
CA VAL A 161 -0.33 -9.11 11.60
C VAL A 161 -1.13 -9.44 12.87
N GLN A 162 -1.44 -8.43 13.68
CA GLN A 162 -2.20 -8.60 14.92
C GLN A 162 -3.67 -8.99 14.65
N ALA A 163 -4.31 -8.42 13.63
CA ALA A 163 -5.69 -8.70 13.26
C ALA A 163 -5.85 -10.16 12.77
N ARG A 164 -4.94 -10.63 11.92
CA ARG A 164 -4.95 -12.01 11.41
C ARG A 164 -4.84 -13.04 12.53
N ALA A 165 -4.07 -12.76 13.57
CA ALA A 165 -3.96 -13.63 14.73
C ALA A 165 -5.28 -13.77 15.52
N GLN A 166 -6.20 -12.82 15.34
CA GLN A 166 -7.52 -12.78 16.00
C GLN A 166 -8.67 -13.07 15.03
N GLY A 167 -8.41 -13.55 13.81
CA GLY A 167 -9.43 -13.87 12.80
C GLY A 167 -9.97 -12.67 12.02
N GLY A 168 -9.39 -11.47 12.23
CA GLY A 168 -9.62 -10.26 11.45
C GLY A 168 -8.59 -10.08 10.33
N ALA A 169 -8.61 -8.91 9.68
CA ALA A 169 -7.61 -8.55 8.66
C ALA A 169 -7.55 -7.03 8.44
N VAL A 170 -6.42 -6.54 7.95
CA VAL A 170 -6.30 -5.19 7.41
C VAL A 170 -5.98 -5.28 5.92
N PHE A 171 -6.82 -4.66 5.09
CA PHE A 171 -6.57 -4.49 3.67
C PHE A 171 -6.31 -3.02 3.36
N GLN A 172 -5.43 -2.79 2.40
CA GLN A 172 -5.14 -1.47 1.85
C GLN A 172 -5.40 -1.53 0.34
N ILE A 173 -5.81 -0.39 -0.23
CA ILE A 173 -5.80 -0.16 -1.67
C ILE A 173 -4.91 1.04 -1.99
N ASN A 174 -4.39 1.11 -3.21
CA ASN A 174 -3.59 2.24 -3.66
C ASN A 174 -4.51 3.37 -4.16
N GLY A 175 -4.28 4.58 -3.64
CA GLY A 175 -4.89 5.82 -4.08
C GLY A 175 -4.06 6.55 -5.12
N ASN A 176 -4.44 7.79 -5.43
CA ASN A 176 -3.69 8.57 -6.40
C ASN A 176 -2.32 8.98 -5.85
N HIS A 177 -2.20 9.26 -4.55
CA HIS A 177 -0.94 9.67 -3.96
C HIS A 177 0.10 8.54 -3.94
N GLU A 178 -0.29 7.27 -3.73
CA GLU A 178 0.62 6.13 -3.88
C GLU A 178 1.14 6.01 -5.32
N THR A 179 0.25 6.10 -6.31
CA THR A 179 0.64 5.99 -7.72
C THR A 179 1.51 7.17 -8.18
N MET A 180 1.20 8.40 -7.75
CA MET A 180 2.02 9.58 -8.05
C MET A 180 3.43 9.44 -7.50
N ASN A 181 3.57 8.99 -6.25
CA ASN A 181 4.87 8.82 -5.63
C ASN A 181 5.71 7.74 -6.29
N VAL A 182 5.09 6.62 -6.71
CA VAL A 182 5.80 5.60 -7.48
C VAL A 182 6.22 6.11 -8.85
N GLU A 183 5.42 6.97 -9.48
CA GLU A 183 5.77 7.64 -10.72
C GLU A 183 6.94 8.65 -10.58
N GLY A 184 7.25 9.07 -9.34
CA GLY A 184 8.23 10.13 -9.06
C GLY A 184 7.64 11.54 -9.07
N ASP A 185 6.31 11.65 -9.02
CA ASP A 185 5.61 12.92 -8.87
C ASP A 185 5.45 13.27 -7.39
N PHE A 186 6.34 14.12 -6.90
CA PHE A 186 6.43 14.51 -5.48
C PHE A 186 5.83 15.89 -5.17
N ARG A 187 4.91 16.40 -6.01
CA ARG A 187 4.37 17.76 -5.89
C ARG A 187 3.65 18.05 -4.58
N TYR A 188 3.13 17.04 -3.87
CA TYR A 188 2.35 17.19 -2.65
C TYR A 188 3.07 16.72 -1.37
N VAL A 189 4.34 16.31 -1.50
CA VAL A 189 5.15 15.77 -0.39
C VAL A 189 5.51 16.88 0.58
N ASP A 190 5.25 16.68 1.87
CA ASP A 190 5.71 17.60 2.91
C ASP A 190 7.24 17.50 3.09
N SER A 191 7.87 18.59 3.55
CA SER A 191 9.30 18.58 3.86
C SER A 191 9.71 17.51 4.88
N GLY A 192 8.87 17.25 5.89
CA GLY A 192 9.13 16.26 6.92
C GLY A 192 9.11 14.81 6.40
N ALA A 193 8.32 14.51 5.37
CA ALA A 193 8.29 13.18 4.75
C ALA A 193 9.61 12.82 4.05
N TYR A 194 10.33 13.81 3.51
CA TYR A 194 11.69 13.58 2.98
C TYR A 194 12.70 13.26 4.09
N ASP A 195 12.56 13.90 5.25
CA ASP A 195 13.37 13.60 6.42
C ASP A 195 13.05 12.19 6.95
N GLU A 196 11.77 11.80 6.99
CA GLU A 196 11.34 10.45 7.36
C GLU A 196 11.96 9.39 6.43
N CYS A 197 11.93 9.61 5.11
CA CYS A 197 12.56 8.71 4.14
C CYS A 197 14.07 8.52 4.39
N LEU A 198 14.76 9.61 4.74
CA LEU A 198 16.19 9.57 5.03
C LEU A 198 16.46 8.81 6.33
N ASP A 199 15.69 9.09 7.38
CA ASP A 199 15.81 8.44 8.68
C ASP A 199 15.45 6.94 8.59
N PHE A 200 14.46 6.59 7.76
CA PHE A 200 14.05 5.20 7.52
C PHE A 200 15.14 4.40 6.80
N LEU A 201 15.78 4.95 5.77
CA LEU A 201 16.91 4.28 5.11
C LEU A 201 18.08 4.05 6.09
N ALA A 202 18.43 5.06 6.90
CA ALA A 202 19.46 4.91 7.91
C ALA A 202 19.10 3.82 8.94
N TYR A 203 17.84 3.79 9.38
CA TYR A 203 17.33 2.75 10.27
C TYR A 203 17.44 1.34 9.68
N LEU A 204 17.12 1.17 8.40
CA LEU A 204 17.27 -0.12 7.73
C LEU A 204 18.75 -0.52 7.63
N ASP A 205 19.63 0.41 7.26
CA ASP A 205 21.06 0.14 7.13
C ASP A 205 21.72 -0.25 8.47
N ASP A 206 21.24 0.31 9.59
CA ASP A 206 21.81 0.08 10.93
C ASP A 206 21.52 -1.32 11.50
N GLY A 207 20.44 -1.98 11.08
CA GLY A 207 20.03 -3.24 11.72
C GLY A 207 19.08 -4.16 10.95
N PHE A 208 18.55 -3.73 9.81
CA PHE A 208 17.49 -4.46 9.08
C PHE A 208 17.77 -4.60 7.58
N LYS A 209 19.03 -4.49 7.18
CA LYS A 209 19.46 -4.53 5.77
C LYS A 209 18.95 -5.76 5.02
N ASP A 210 18.91 -6.90 5.71
CA ASP A 210 18.45 -8.18 5.17
C ASP A 210 17.11 -8.65 5.76
N ASP A 211 16.45 -7.82 6.59
CA ASP A 211 15.16 -8.12 7.22
C ASP A 211 14.17 -6.96 7.08
N TRP A 212 13.65 -6.80 5.86
CA TRP A 212 12.66 -5.77 5.55
C TRP A 212 11.40 -5.88 6.40
N ASP A 213 10.89 -7.09 6.64
CA ASP A 213 9.61 -7.26 7.34
C ASP A 213 9.73 -6.84 8.81
N GLU A 214 10.79 -7.24 9.52
CA GLU A 214 11.02 -6.81 10.90
C GLU A 214 11.26 -5.30 10.99
N GLY A 215 12.13 -4.75 10.13
CA GLY A 215 12.42 -3.32 10.11
C GLY A 215 11.18 -2.48 9.77
N PHE A 216 10.47 -2.84 8.71
CA PHE A 216 9.30 -2.10 8.28
C PHE A 216 8.18 -2.13 9.32
N ILE A 217 7.90 -3.27 9.97
CA ILE A 217 6.92 -3.35 11.06
C ILE A 217 7.37 -2.56 12.30
N GLY A 218 8.67 -2.55 12.60
CA GLY A 218 9.23 -1.84 13.75
C GLY A 218 9.31 -0.32 13.58
N TRP A 219 9.18 0.20 12.35
CA TRP A 219 9.41 1.62 12.04
C TRP A 219 8.49 2.58 12.81
N VAL A 220 7.20 2.26 12.98
CA VAL A 220 6.27 3.12 13.72
C VAL A 220 6.78 3.41 15.14
N GLY A 221 7.31 2.42 15.86
CA GLY A 221 7.89 2.63 17.19
C GLY A 221 9.24 3.34 17.16
N ALA A 222 10.08 3.05 16.16
CA ALA A 222 11.40 3.65 16.01
C ALA A 222 11.32 5.15 15.66
N SER A 223 10.43 5.52 14.74
CA SER A 223 10.21 6.91 14.30
C SER A 223 9.73 7.80 15.44
N GLU A 224 8.81 7.32 16.29
CA GLU A 224 8.35 8.06 17.46
C GLU A 224 9.45 8.36 18.45
N LYS A 225 10.27 7.36 18.76
CA LYS A 225 11.41 7.52 19.67
C LYS A 225 12.39 8.57 19.12
N ARG A 226 12.72 8.51 17.82
CA ARG A 226 13.58 9.52 17.17
C ARG A 226 12.96 10.92 17.23
N ARG A 227 11.65 11.05 17.00
CA ARG A 227 10.92 12.32 17.08
C ARG A 227 11.00 12.93 18.50
N GLN A 228 10.88 12.10 19.54
CA GLN A 228 11.03 12.55 20.94
C GLN A 228 12.46 13.00 21.24
N GLU A 229 13.47 12.26 20.79
CA GLU A 229 14.89 12.60 20.95
C GLU A 229 15.26 13.90 20.20
N GLN A 230 14.74 14.10 18.98
CA GLN A 230 14.94 15.32 18.19
C GLN A 230 14.26 16.53 18.85
N LYS A 231 13.03 16.38 19.38
CA LYS A 231 12.36 17.44 20.15
C LYS A 231 13.14 17.82 21.40
N ALA A 232 13.76 16.85 22.10
CA ALA A 232 14.61 17.10 23.25
C ALA A 232 15.95 17.77 22.89
N SER A 233 16.42 17.59 21.66
CA SER A 233 17.72 18.07 21.17
C SER A 233 17.62 19.35 20.32
N ALA A 234 16.44 19.96 20.22
CA ALA A 234 16.18 21.10 19.34
C ALA A 234 16.88 22.40 19.80
N GLY A 235 18.18 22.50 19.55
CA GLY A 235 18.98 23.72 19.54
C GLY A 235 19.21 24.20 18.09
N SER A 236 19.00 25.50 17.85
CA SER A 236 19.12 26.25 16.58
C SER A 236 20.05 25.64 15.51
N HIS A 237 19.49 25.04 14.45
CA HIS A 237 20.26 24.47 13.33
C HIS A 237 20.14 25.30 12.03
N TRP A 238 21.27 25.46 11.35
CA TRP A 238 21.57 26.43 10.28
C TRP A 238 20.99 26.06 8.89
N GLY A 239 20.57 27.08 8.12
CA GLY A 239 19.86 26.92 6.82
C GLY A 239 20.62 26.29 5.65
N GLN A 240 21.97 26.25 5.64
CA GLN A 240 22.73 25.54 4.60
C GLN A 240 22.65 24.01 4.75
N TRP A 241 22.62 23.52 5.98
CA TRP A 241 22.45 22.09 6.29
C TRP A 241 21.06 21.60 5.87
N ASN A 242 20.06 22.48 5.89
CA ASN A 242 18.70 22.15 5.46
C ASN A 242 18.59 21.86 3.96
N LEU A 243 19.37 22.53 3.09
CA LEU A 243 19.33 22.25 1.65
C LEU A 243 19.95 20.88 1.32
N LEU A 244 21.12 20.58 1.89
CA LEU A 244 21.77 19.28 1.68
C LEU A 244 20.95 18.14 2.28
N LYS A 245 20.38 18.34 3.48
CA LYS A 245 19.47 17.36 4.11
C LYS A 245 18.27 17.10 3.21
N ARG A 246 17.62 18.15 2.71
CA ARG A 246 16.50 18.04 1.77
C ARG A 246 16.87 17.30 0.49
N GLN A 247 18.03 17.58 -0.11
CA GLN A 247 18.50 16.83 -1.29
C GLN A 247 18.67 15.34 -0.99
N LYS A 248 19.27 15.00 0.17
CA LYS A 248 19.40 13.61 0.60
C LYS A 248 18.03 12.95 0.82
N GLY A 249 17.08 13.65 1.42
CA GLY A 249 15.71 13.15 1.60
C GLY A 249 14.97 12.91 0.29
N VAL A 250 15.12 13.79 -0.71
CA VAL A 250 14.56 13.57 -2.06
C VAL A 250 15.17 12.34 -2.73
N VAL A 251 16.48 12.14 -2.59
CA VAL A 251 17.16 10.94 -3.09
C VAL A 251 16.67 9.69 -2.35
N ALA A 252 16.54 9.75 -1.03
CA ALA A 252 16.01 8.66 -0.21
C ALA A 252 14.60 8.26 -0.65
N ARG A 253 13.68 9.23 -0.80
CA ARG A 253 12.33 9.00 -1.32
C ARG A 253 12.36 8.33 -2.69
N SER A 254 13.17 8.85 -3.61
CA SER A 254 13.34 8.27 -4.95
C SER A 254 13.82 6.82 -4.91
N ILE A 255 14.76 6.47 -4.01
CA ILE A 255 15.25 5.10 -3.85
C ILE A 255 14.14 4.17 -3.36
N LEU A 256 13.36 4.63 -2.38
CA LEU A 256 12.30 3.85 -1.75
C LEU A 256 11.10 3.61 -2.68
N LEU A 257 10.66 4.65 -3.40
CA LEU A 257 9.36 4.67 -4.09
C LEU A 257 9.42 4.50 -5.60
N ARG A 258 10.57 4.66 -6.27
CA ARG A 258 10.65 4.34 -7.72
C ARG A 258 10.19 2.90 -7.99
N PRO A 259 9.73 2.55 -9.20
CA PRO A 259 9.42 1.15 -9.55
C PRO A 259 10.56 0.20 -9.20
N GLY A 260 10.25 -0.88 -8.47
CA GLY A 260 11.22 -1.83 -7.93
C GLY A 260 11.96 -1.39 -6.65
N GLY A 261 11.72 -0.17 -6.18
CA GLY A 261 12.13 0.30 -4.85
C GLY A 261 11.38 -0.46 -3.75
N PRO A 262 11.93 -0.54 -2.53
CA PRO A 262 11.37 -1.38 -1.49
C PRO A 262 9.99 -0.91 -0.98
N LEU A 263 9.74 0.39 -0.84
CA LEU A 263 8.38 0.88 -0.53
C LEU A 263 7.44 0.70 -1.71
N ALA A 264 7.89 0.91 -2.95
CA ALA A 264 7.07 0.61 -4.13
C ALA A 264 6.64 -0.87 -4.17
N CYS A 265 7.56 -1.78 -3.83
CA CYS A 265 7.28 -3.21 -3.72
C CYS A 265 6.31 -3.53 -2.58
N GLU A 266 6.34 -2.78 -1.48
CA GLU A 266 5.36 -2.89 -0.39
C GLU A 266 3.97 -2.46 -0.88
N LEU A 267 3.85 -1.29 -1.50
CA LEU A 267 2.61 -0.78 -2.09
C LEU A 267 2.06 -1.71 -3.18
N ALA A 268 2.93 -2.41 -3.91
CA ALA A 268 2.54 -3.38 -4.91
C ALA A 268 1.81 -4.61 -4.34
N LYS A 269 1.86 -4.85 -3.02
CA LYS A 269 1.05 -5.89 -2.36
C LYS A 269 -0.44 -5.51 -2.29
N HIS A 270 -0.79 -4.28 -2.67
CA HIS A 270 -2.14 -3.73 -2.62
C HIS A 270 -2.66 -3.47 -4.04
N GLY A 271 -3.96 -3.71 -4.24
CA GLY A 271 -4.64 -3.38 -5.50
C GLY A 271 -5.10 -1.93 -5.53
N VAL A 272 -5.59 -1.45 -6.67
CA VAL A 272 -6.38 -0.19 -6.76
C VAL A 272 -7.88 -0.43 -6.51
N LEU A 273 -8.28 -1.70 -6.48
CA LEU A 273 -9.65 -2.14 -6.27
C LEU A 273 -9.70 -3.38 -5.39
N LEU A 274 -10.64 -3.41 -4.45
CA LEU A 274 -10.90 -4.55 -3.60
C LEU A 274 -12.40 -4.83 -3.52
N LYS A 275 -12.82 -6.07 -3.74
CA LYS A 275 -14.19 -6.50 -3.48
C LYS A 275 -14.22 -7.38 -2.25
N ILE A 276 -14.95 -6.98 -1.21
CA ILE A 276 -15.16 -7.79 0.00
C ILE A 276 -16.64 -8.13 0.12
N ASN A 277 -16.98 -9.42 0.08
CA ASN A 277 -18.38 -9.86 0.01
C ASN A 277 -19.09 -9.10 -1.14
N ASP A 278 -20.15 -8.34 -0.83
CA ASP A 278 -20.94 -7.56 -1.79
C ASP A 278 -20.47 -6.11 -1.95
N TRP A 279 -19.44 -5.69 -1.22
CA TRP A 279 -18.91 -4.32 -1.24
C TRP A 279 -17.72 -4.21 -2.18
N VAL A 280 -17.62 -3.09 -2.90
CA VAL A 280 -16.48 -2.74 -3.74
C VAL A 280 -15.84 -1.46 -3.20
N PHE A 281 -14.52 -1.50 -3.06
CA PHE A 281 -13.68 -0.43 -2.53
C PHE A 281 -12.67 -0.01 -3.61
N CYS A 282 -12.60 1.28 -3.86
CA CYS A 282 -11.60 1.95 -4.71
C CYS A 282 -11.46 3.39 -4.24
N HIS A 283 -10.33 4.03 -4.48
CA HIS A 283 -10.07 5.38 -3.97
C HIS A 283 -10.96 6.46 -4.65
N GLY A 284 -10.92 6.56 -5.98
CA GLY A 284 -11.69 7.58 -6.72
C GLY A 284 -13.10 7.10 -7.04
N GLY A 285 -13.18 6.13 -7.95
CA GLY A 285 -14.47 5.57 -8.36
C GLY A 285 -14.37 4.55 -9.50
N LEU A 286 -15.25 3.55 -9.47
CA LEU A 286 -15.33 2.53 -10.50
C LEU A 286 -16.29 2.95 -11.62
N LEU A 287 -15.97 2.68 -12.89
CA LEU A 287 -16.82 2.96 -14.05
C LEU A 287 -17.01 1.68 -14.90
N PRO A 288 -18.08 1.55 -15.71
CA PRO A 288 -18.33 0.33 -16.50
C PRO A 288 -17.16 -0.08 -17.40
N HIS A 289 -16.43 0.88 -17.96
CA HIS A 289 -15.26 0.58 -18.79
C HIS A 289 -14.07 0.05 -17.97
N HIS A 290 -13.95 0.39 -16.68
CA HIS A 290 -12.98 -0.23 -15.77
C HIS A 290 -13.33 -1.70 -15.52
N VAL A 291 -14.62 -2.02 -15.37
CA VAL A 291 -15.09 -3.40 -15.22
C VAL A 291 -14.84 -4.20 -16.51
N ALA A 292 -15.14 -3.61 -17.67
CA ALA A 292 -14.87 -4.21 -18.98
C ALA A 292 -13.36 -4.44 -19.21
N TYR A 293 -12.50 -3.56 -18.68
CA TYR A 293 -11.05 -3.72 -18.71
C TYR A 293 -10.57 -4.94 -17.89
N GLY A 294 -11.27 -5.25 -16.81
CA GLY A 294 -11.01 -6.39 -15.92
C GLY A 294 -10.29 -5.97 -14.64
N VAL A 295 -10.97 -6.13 -13.51
CA VAL A 295 -10.49 -5.66 -12.19
C VAL A 295 -9.22 -6.38 -11.71
N GLU A 296 -9.13 -7.70 -11.86
CA GLU A 296 -7.92 -8.46 -11.51
C GLU A 296 -6.75 -8.12 -12.44
N ARG A 297 -7.04 -7.86 -13.73
CA ARG A 297 -6.04 -7.41 -14.68
C ARG A 297 -5.46 -6.08 -14.25
N MET A 298 -6.32 -5.14 -13.91
CA MET A 298 -5.93 -3.80 -13.47
C MET A 298 -5.02 -3.85 -12.22
N ASN A 299 -5.44 -4.57 -11.18
CA ASN A 299 -4.67 -4.76 -9.96
C ASN A 299 -3.29 -5.39 -10.25
N ARG A 300 -3.26 -6.43 -11.09
CA ARG A 300 -2.03 -7.12 -11.46
C ARG A 300 -1.07 -6.19 -12.22
N GLU A 301 -1.55 -5.43 -13.19
CA GLU A 301 -0.71 -4.53 -13.98
C GLU A 301 -0.13 -3.38 -13.14
N VAL A 302 -0.92 -2.78 -12.24
CA VAL A 302 -0.43 -1.75 -11.30
C VAL A 302 0.65 -2.35 -10.41
N SER A 303 0.39 -3.52 -9.83
CA SER A 303 1.32 -4.21 -8.94
C SER A 303 2.64 -4.57 -9.64
N GLN A 304 2.58 -5.05 -10.89
CA GLN A 304 3.76 -5.38 -11.69
C GLN A 304 4.59 -4.13 -12.03
N TRP A 305 3.93 -3.04 -12.40
CA TRP A 305 4.59 -1.76 -12.61
C TRP A 305 5.29 -1.28 -11.33
N MET A 306 4.62 -1.27 -10.17
CA MET A 306 5.23 -0.87 -8.89
C MET A 306 6.43 -1.76 -8.49
N ARG A 307 6.37 -3.07 -8.77
CA ARG A 307 7.50 -4.00 -8.56
C ARG A 307 8.65 -3.81 -9.55
N GLY A 308 8.46 -3.03 -10.61
CA GLY A 308 9.45 -2.84 -11.68
C GLY A 308 9.68 -4.09 -12.54
N VAL A 309 8.70 -5.00 -12.63
CA VAL A 309 8.82 -6.25 -13.41
C VAL A 309 8.56 -5.97 -14.88
N SER A 310 9.59 -5.96 -15.74
CA SER A 310 9.45 -5.98 -17.20
C SER A 310 9.11 -7.38 -17.70
N TYR A 311 8.12 -7.49 -18.60
CA TYR A 311 7.95 -8.69 -19.40
C TYR A 311 8.84 -8.58 -20.64
N ASP A 312 9.77 -9.53 -20.78
CA ASP A 312 10.67 -9.79 -21.92
C ASP A 312 11.82 -8.82 -22.21
N GLU A 313 12.98 -9.41 -22.51
CA GLU A 313 14.20 -8.73 -22.97
C GLU A 313 14.11 -8.26 -24.44
N ASP A 314 13.02 -8.60 -25.15
CA ASP A 314 12.79 -8.29 -26.56
C ASP A 314 11.69 -7.22 -26.81
N ASP A 315 11.05 -6.66 -25.77
CA ASP A 315 10.10 -5.53 -25.88
C ASP A 315 10.58 -4.33 -25.02
N PRO A 316 10.99 -3.21 -25.62
CA PRO A 316 11.60 -2.08 -24.92
C PRO A 316 10.60 -1.19 -24.15
N SER A 317 9.35 -1.61 -23.98
CA SER A 317 8.40 -0.90 -23.14
C SER A 317 8.55 -1.32 -21.67
N ILE A 318 9.19 -0.44 -20.87
CA ILE A 318 9.02 -0.37 -19.40
C ILE A 318 7.56 -0.74 -19.08
N PRO A 319 7.25 -1.54 -18.03
CA PRO A 319 5.88 -1.85 -17.64
C PRO A 319 5.09 -0.56 -17.65
N SER A 320 4.24 -0.39 -18.66
CA SER A 320 3.64 0.91 -18.87
C SER A 320 2.63 1.07 -17.76
N MET A 321 2.84 2.06 -16.90
CA MET A 321 1.92 2.37 -15.82
C MET A 321 0.48 2.41 -16.38
N PRO A 322 -0.44 1.59 -15.86
CA PRO A 322 -1.75 1.40 -16.49
C PRO A 322 -2.59 2.66 -16.32
N PHE A 323 -2.76 3.40 -17.41
CA PHE A 323 -3.43 4.72 -17.42
C PHE A 323 -4.84 4.62 -16.83
N VAL A 324 -5.62 3.62 -17.26
CA VAL A 324 -7.00 3.36 -16.79
C VAL A 324 -7.13 3.26 -15.26
N ALA A 325 -6.07 2.84 -14.57
CA ALA A 325 -6.05 2.78 -13.11
C ALA A 325 -5.50 4.07 -12.49
N THR A 326 -4.40 4.58 -13.03
CA THR A 326 -3.45 5.48 -12.33
C THR A 326 -3.48 6.93 -12.78
N ARG A 327 -3.97 7.23 -13.98
CA ARG A 327 -3.91 8.57 -14.58
C ARG A 327 -5.17 8.92 -15.35
N GLY A 328 -5.45 10.21 -15.42
CA GLY A 328 -6.60 10.74 -16.14
C GLY A 328 -7.79 10.94 -15.21
N TYR A 329 -8.65 11.89 -15.57
CA TYR A 329 -9.79 12.28 -14.73
C TYR A 329 -10.77 11.12 -14.49
N ASP A 330 -10.82 10.15 -15.40
CA ASP A 330 -11.70 9.00 -15.35
C ASP A 330 -11.08 7.77 -14.69
N SER A 331 -9.80 7.79 -14.32
CA SER A 331 -9.11 6.62 -13.76
C SER A 331 -9.67 6.20 -12.40
N VAL A 332 -9.48 4.93 -12.03
CA VAL A 332 -9.99 4.39 -10.76
C VAL A 332 -9.55 5.20 -9.53
N VAL A 333 -8.30 5.70 -9.52
CA VAL A 333 -7.77 6.48 -8.38
C VAL A 333 -8.01 7.98 -8.49
N TRP A 334 -8.49 8.52 -9.62
CA TRP A 334 -8.69 9.97 -9.77
C TRP A 334 -10.15 10.39 -9.96
N ASN A 335 -11.01 9.44 -10.37
CA ASN A 335 -12.39 9.72 -10.70
C ASN A 335 -13.15 10.33 -9.52
N ARG A 336 -13.76 11.50 -9.73
CA ARG A 336 -14.61 12.20 -8.74
C ARG A 336 -16.09 12.22 -9.14
N LEU A 337 -16.52 11.40 -10.10
CA LEU A 337 -17.87 11.45 -10.65
C LEU A 337 -18.95 11.26 -9.59
N TYR A 338 -18.75 10.35 -8.64
CA TYR A 338 -19.68 10.07 -7.55
C TYR A 338 -19.72 11.15 -6.45
N SER A 339 -18.76 12.09 -6.46
CA SER A 339 -18.69 13.20 -5.51
C SER A 339 -19.32 14.49 -6.08
N ARG A 340 -19.79 14.47 -7.33
CA ARG A 340 -20.47 15.61 -7.95
C ARG A 340 -21.92 15.67 -7.48
N ASP A 341 -22.41 16.88 -7.25
CA ASP A 341 -23.84 17.13 -7.04
C ASP A 341 -24.62 16.60 -8.26
N PRO A 342 -25.64 15.74 -8.10
CA PRO A 342 -26.43 15.20 -9.21
C PRO A 342 -27.01 16.28 -10.14
N SER A 343 -27.24 17.49 -9.63
CA SER A 343 -27.71 18.63 -10.42
C SER A 343 -26.66 19.22 -11.36
N ALA A 344 -25.38 18.92 -11.14
CA ALA A 344 -24.23 19.38 -11.91
C ALA A 344 -23.69 18.32 -12.89
N VAL A 345 -24.37 17.18 -13.03
CA VAL A 345 -23.91 16.04 -13.84
C VAL A 345 -24.71 15.98 -15.16
N ASP A 346 -24.03 16.08 -16.29
CA ASP A 346 -24.65 15.94 -17.62
C ASP A 346 -25.29 14.54 -17.80
N GLY A 347 -26.35 14.44 -18.62
CA GLY A 347 -27.17 13.23 -18.74
C GLY A 347 -26.41 11.94 -19.06
N TYR A 348 -25.30 12.02 -19.82
CA TYR A 348 -24.45 10.87 -20.09
C TYR A 348 -23.75 10.35 -18.83
N GLN A 349 -23.25 11.25 -17.98
CA GLN A 349 -22.58 10.88 -16.73
C GLN A 349 -23.56 10.32 -15.70
N MET A 350 -24.80 10.83 -15.64
CA MET A 350 -25.88 10.25 -14.83
C MET A 350 -26.23 8.82 -15.27
N SER A 351 -26.21 8.53 -16.58
CA SER A 351 -26.44 7.17 -17.08
C SER A 351 -25.37 6.18 -16.61
N GLN A 352 -24.10 6.60 -16.51
CA GLN A 352 -22.99 5.78 -16.03
C GLN A 352 -23.14 5.43 -14.54
N VAL A 353 -23.51 6.42 -13.71
CA VAL A 353 -23.77 6.22 -12.27
C VAL A 353 -24.95 5.28 -12.06
N SER A 354 -26.07 5.50 -12.75
CA SER A 354 -27.29 4.69 -12.62
C SER A 354 -27.11 3.24 -13.08
N ALA A 355 -26.34 3.01 -14.16
CA ALA A 355 -26.03 1.68 -14.66
C ALA A 355 -25.23 0.84 -13.64
N GLN A 356 -24.35 1.49 -12.87
CA GLN A 356 -23.59 0.81 -11.81
C GLN A 356 -24.41 0.49 -10.57
N SER A 357 -25.25 1.42 -10.10
CA SER A 357 -26.14 1.16 -8.95
C SER A 357 -27.10 -0.01 -9.20
N THR A 358 -27.41 -0.30 -10.47
CA THR A 358 -28.26 -1.43 -10.86
C THR A 358 -27.49 -2.75 -10.96
N GLN A 359 -26.16 -2.72 -11.10
CA GLN A 359 -25.30 -3.90 -11.22
C GLN A 359 -24.57 -4.28 -9.91
N LEU A 360 -24.42 -3.35 -8.97
CA LEU A 360 -23.68 -3.53 -7.70
C LEU A 360 -24.44 -2.83 -6.57
N HIS A 361 -25.06 -3.60 -5.68
CA HIS A 361 -26.08 -3.11 -4.74
C HIS A 361 -25.55 -2.33 -3.52
N HIS A 362 -24.24 -2.28 -3.25
CA HIS A 362 -23.72 -1.69 -2.00
C HIS A 362 -22.34 -1.01 -2.17
N PHE A 363 -22.32 0.33 -2.22
CA PHE A 363 -21.12 1.16 -2.07
C PHE A 363 -21.27 2.04 -0.83
N LEU A 364 -20.23 2.09 0.02
CA LEU A 364 -20.14 3.01 1.15
C LEU A 364 -19.06 4.04 0.82
N TYR A 365 -19.45 5.32 0.72
CA TYR A 365 -18.51 6.44 0.63
C TYR A 365 -18.26 6.98 2.04
N ILE A 366 -17.00 7.04 2.46
CA ILE A 366 -16.57 7.81 3.62
C ILE A 366 -15.43 8.70 3.10
N ASN A 367 -15.74 9.99 2.89
CA ASN A 367 -14.74 11.06 2.79
C ASN A 367 -14.55 11.66 4.18
#